data_AF-A0A8J6SUF4-F1
#
_entry.id   AF-A0A8J6SUF4-F1
#
_cell.length_a   1.000
_cell.length_b   1.000
_cell.length_c   1.000
_cell.angle_alpha   90.00
_cell.angle_beta   90.00
_cell.angle_gamma   90.00
#
_symmetry.space_group_name_H-M   'P 1'
#
loop_
_entity.id
_entity.type
_entity.pdbx_description
1 polymer ?
#
loop_
_entity_poly.entity_id
_entity_poly.type
_entity_poly.pdbx_seq_one_letter_code
_entity_poly.pdbx_strand_id
1 'polypeptide(L)' 'MIQNVSKRIFVTLPDTVHQDLEGWAEYQGRPTANLAAYLIELGLREAKDRGEFKKLDDKGK' A
#
# COMPACT_ATOMS: atom_id res chain seq x y z
N MET A 1 4.79 0.93 22.36
CA MET A 1 5.74 0.27 21.45
C MET A 1 5.03 -0.02 20.13
N ILE A 2 5.49 0.54 19.01
CA ILE A 2 5.01 0.10 17.69
C ILE A 2 5.68 -1.24 17.42
N GLN A 3 4.90 -2.32 17.38
CA GLN A 3 5.39 -3.65 17.01
C GLN A 3 5.66 -3.65 15.49
N ASN A 4 6.87 -4.01 15.07
CA ASN A 4 7.27 -4.07 13.65
C ASN A 4 6.72 -5.32 12.95
N VAL A 5 5.42 -5.58 13.13
CA VAL A 5 4.74 -6.76 12.59
C VAL A 5 3.90 -6.37 11.38
N SER A 6 4.02 -7.13 10.30
CA SER A 6 3.17 -6.96 9.13
C SER A 6 1.71 -7.24 9.49
N LYS A 7 0.81 -6.32 9.18
CA LYS A 7 -0.64 -6.54 9.26
C LYS A 7 -1.15 -6.97 7.89
N ARG A 8 -1.97 -8.02 7.86
CA ARG A 8 -2.63 -8.47 6.63
C ARG A 8 -3.96 -7.74 6.48
N ILE A 9 -4.18 -7.20 5.30
CA ILE A 9 -5.46 -6.60 4.88
C ILE A 9 -5.90 -7.27 3.58
N PHE A 10 -7.19 -7.15 3.25
CA PHE A 10 -7.73 -7.53 1.95
C PHE A 10 -8.08 -6.24 1.19
N VAL A 11 -7.71 -6.19 -0.10
CA VAL A 11 -7.96 -5.04 -0.98
C VAL A 11 -8.68 -5.55 -2.22
N THR A 12 -9.75 -4.87 -2.62
CA THR A 12 -10.44 -5.11 -3.89
C THR A 12 -9.96 -4.08 -4.89
N LEU A 13 -9.54 -4.52 -6.08
CA LEU A 13 -9.05 -3.68 -7.16
C LEU A 13 -9.95 -3.87 -8.40
N PRO A 14 -10.13 -2.84 -9.25
CA PRO A 14 -10.64 -3.04 -10.60
C PRO A 14 -9.77 -4.04 -11.37
N ASP A 15 -10.39 -4.85 -12.24
CA ASP A 15 -9.69 -5.88 -13.02
C ASP A 15 -8.50 -5.30 -13.81
N THR A 16 -8.67 -4.13 -14.42
CA THR A 16 -7.60 -3.46 -15.19
C THR A 16 -6.40 -3.13 -14.31
N VAL A 17 -6.63 -2.64 -13.09
CA VAL A 17 -5.57 -2.32 -12.13
C VAL A 17 -4.88 -3.60 -11.65
N HIS A 18 -5.63 -4.69 -11.46
CA HIS A 18 -5.05 -5.97 -11.10
C HIS A 18 -4.15 -6.52 -12.21
N GLN A 19 -4.57 -6.44 -13.47
CA GLN A 19 -3.78 -6.89 -14.62
C GLN A 19 -2.46 -6.12 -14.75
N ASP A 20 -2.50 -4.80 -14.65
CA ASP A 20 -1.29 -3.96 -14.70
C ASP A 20 -0.34 -4.29 -13.53
N LEU A 21 -0.89 -4.48 -12.33
CA LEU A 21 -0.14 -4.83 -11.14
C LEU A 21 0.52 -6.21 -11.27
N GLU A 22 -0.19 -7.20 -11.78
CA GLU A 22 0.31 -8.55 -12.00
C GLU A 22 1.44 -8.57 -13.03
N GLY A 23 1.23 -7.95 -14.20
CA GLY A 23 2.26 -7.88 -15.24
C GLY A 23 3.51 -7.14 -14.77
N TRP A 24 3.37 -6.08 -13.97
CA TRP A 24 4.52 -5.37 -13.42
C TRP A 24 5.25 -6.17 -12.33
N ALA A 25 4.53 -6.95 -11.52
CA ALA A 25 5.12 -7.82 -10.51
C ALA A 25 5.94 -8.94 -11.18
N GLU A 26 5.38 -9.54 -12.23
CA GLU A 26 6.04 -10.57 -13.05
C GLU A 26 7.32 -10.03 -13.67
N TYR A 27 7.28 -8.84 -14.29
CA TYR A 27 8.46 -8.17 -14.84
C TYR A 27 9.58 -7.97 -13.79
N GLN A 28 9.22 -7.72 -12.54
CA GLN A 28 10.18 -7.56 -11.43
C GLN A 28 10.60 -8.87 -10.77
N GLY A 29 10.03 -10.01 -11.19
CA GLY A 29 10.33 -11.32 -10.60
C GLY A 29 9.87 -11.46 -9.15
N ARG A 30 8.73 -10.84 -8.78
CA ARG A 30 8.21 -10.89 -7.40
C ARG A 30 6.71 -11.16 -7.33
N PRO A 31 6.18 -11.66 -6.20
CA PRO A 31 4.74 -11.86 -6.04
C PRO A 31 3.94 -10.56 -6.14
N THR A 32 2.77 -10.61 -6.77
CA THR A 32 1.83 -9.48 -6.91
C THR A 32 1.50 -8.83 -5.56
N ALA A 33 1.27 -9.63 -4.52
CA ALA A 33 0.99 -9.13 -3.17
C ALA A 33 2.16 -8.33 -2.56
N ASN A 34 3.41 -8.69 -2.87
CA ASN A 34 4.58 -7.97 -2.40
C ASN A 34 4.73 -6.62 -3.11
N LEU A 35 4.48 -6.58 -4.43
CA LEU A 35 4.42 -5.31 -5.16
C LEU A 35 3.30 -4.43 -4.62
N ALA A 36 2.11 -4.98 -4.38
CA ALA A 36 0.98 -4.25 -3.81
C ALA A 36 1.33 -3.61 -2.45
N ALA A 37 1.91 -4.39 -1.54
CA ALA A 37 2.33 -3.90 -0.23
C ALA A 37 3.35 -2.75 -0.34
N TYR A 38 4.33 -2.88 -1.22
CA TYR A 38 5.32 -1.83 -1.48
C TYR A 38 4.66 -0.55 -2.05
N LEU A 39 3.75 -0.67 -3.01
CA LEU A 39 3.09 0.48 -3.62
C LEU A 39 2.17 1.21 -2.64
N ILE A 40 1.49 0.48 -1.76
CA ILE A 40 0.71 1.10 -0.67
C ILE A 40 1.63 1.90 0.27
N GLU A 41 2.79 1.34 0.65
CA GLU A 41 3.76 2.05 1.48
C GLU A 41 4.33 3.29 0.77
N LEU A 42 4.69 3.15 -0.50
CA LEU A 42 5.20 4.24 -1.33
C LEU A 42 4.17 5.38 -1.42
N GLY A 43 2.91 5.07 -1.74
CA GLY A 43 1.85 6.07 -1.82
C GLY A 43 1.62 6.81 -0.49
N LEU A 44 1.69 6.10 0.64
CA LEU A 44 1.63 6.73 1.97
C LEU A 44 2.83 7.62 2.27
N ARG A 45 4.03 7.22 1.84
CA ARG A 45 5.25 8.02 1.99
C ARG A 45 5.14 9.30 1.19
N GLU A 46 4.79 9.20 -0.08
CA GLU A 46 4.64 10.37 -0.95
C GLU A 46 3.53 11.32 -0.46
N ALA A 47 2.40 10.79 0.03
CA ALA A 47 1.35 11.63 0.60
C ALA A 47 1.83 12.39 1.84
N LYS A 48 2.71 11.80 2.66
CA LYS A 48 3.33 12.49 3.81
C LYS A 48 4.31 13.56 3.33
N ASP A 49 5.13 13.24 2.34
CA ASP A 49 6.13 14.16 1.78
C ASP A 49 5.46 15.39 1.12
N ARG A 50 4.28 15.20 0.51
CA ARG A 50 3.46 16.29 -0.05
C ARG A 50 2.60 17.03 0.98
N GLY A 51 2.56 16.59 2.24
CA GLY A 51 1.70 17.17 3.27
C GLY A 51 0.19 16.89 3.09
N GLU A 52 -0.17 15.95 2.22
CA GLU A 52 -1.55 15.54 1.93
C GLU A 52 -2.08 14.51 2.93
N PHE A 53 -1.18 13.77 3.57
CA PHE A 53 -1.53 12.72 4.50
C PHE A 53 -2.18 13.28 5.77
N LYS A 54 -3.46 12.97 5.96
CA LYS A 54 -4.22 13.24 7.19
C LYS A 54 -4.65 11.92 7.80
N LYS A 55 -4.38 11.74 9.10
CA LYS A 55 -5.00 10.69 9.91
C LYS A 55 -5.88 11.36 10.95
N LEU A 56 -6.99 10.74 11.31
CA LEU A 56 -7.70 11.14 12.52
C LEU A 56 -6.72 10.97 13.69
N ASP A 57 -6.48 12.05 14.41
CA ASP A 57 -5.82 11.99 15.69
C ASP A 57 -6.70 11.17 16.63
N ASP A 58 -6.06 10.28 17.40
CA ASP A 58 -6.69 9.38 18.39
C ASP A 58 -7.30 10.15 19.58
N LYS A 59 -7.57 11.44 19.40
CA LYS A 59 -8.28 12.34 20.30
C LYS A 59 -9.69 12.66 19.77
N GLY A 60 -10.32 11.69 19.11
CA GLY A 60 -11.77 11.64 19.03
C GLY A 60 -12.33 11.56 20.45
N LYS A 61 -12.99 12.63 20.85
CA LYS A 61 -13.78 12.77 22.07
C LYS A 61 -14.75 11.59 22.26
#